data_AF-A0A4U8UZT1-F1
#
_entry.id   AF-A0A4U8UZT1-F1
#
_cell.length_a   1.000
_cell.length_b   1.000
_cell.length_c   1.000
_cell.angle_alpha   90.00
_cell.angle_beta   90.00
_cell.angle_gamma   90.00
#
_symmetry.space_group_name_H-M   'P 1'
#
loop_
_entity.id
_entity.type
_entity.pdbx_description
1 polymer ?
#
loop_
_entity_poly.entity_id
_entity_poly.type
_entity_poly.pdbx_seq_one_letter_code
_entity_poly.pdbx_strand_id
1 'polypeptide(L)'
;MMRRPSVLVAYLFLLFFERCSAVARFEITQVSTNSIVIRMIRASNVSRFDMTVNIYDLERLIEFRQTELSASWHGKLFSFDGLTPSTWFAIRIQYRLVFQSDRSYSDFITKQELIVRTKNSSSHTDQRSVEDQIIRLDAIESSDQHIDVTVSSALAANVRVSTLIVPELQCEHGSVKPNAQKVDGPVHVKFDLKKLEQKSRCSKMCIYPFVRAKISGNVEETFRGREWCGTVAEAQNALVSFSSNTSALVVCFVTVVISLVLSTL
;
A
#
# COMPACT_ATOMS: atom_id res chain seq x y z
N MET A 1 -5.36 -40.61 -32.85
CA MET A 1 -4.73 -40.01 -31.65
C MET A 1 -4.31 -38.57 -31.98
N MET A 2 -5.24 -37.61 -31.90
CA MET A 2 -4.97 -36.19 -32.21
C MET A 2 -4.41 -35.49 -30.97
N ARG A 3 -3.13 -35.13 -30.99
CA ARG A 3 -2.50 -34.29 -29.95
C ARG A 3 -2.98 -32.85 -30.15
N ARG A 4 -3.65 -32.29 -29.15
CA ARG A 4 -4.24 -30.94 -29.15
C ARG A 4 -3.12 -29.86 -29.10
N PRO A 5 -2.85 -29.11 -30.18
CA PRO A 5 -1.85 -28.03 -30.18
C PRO A 5 -2.26 -26.82 -29.31
N SER A 6 -3.53 -26.74 -28.91
CA SER A 6 -4.12 -25.64 -28.14
C SER A 6 -3.55 -25.50 -26.73
N VAL A 7 -3.11 -26.59 -26.10
CA VAL A 7 -2.58 -26.56 -24.72
C VAL A 7 -1.14 -26.01 -24.71
N LEU A 8 -0.35 -26.30 -25.74
CA LEU A 8 1.03 -25.83 -25.84
C LEU A 8 1.10 -24.31 -26.10
N VAL A 9 0.18 -23.79 -26.92
CA VAL A 9 0.06 -22.35 -27.19
C VAL A 9 -0.41 -21.59 -25.95
N ALA A 10 -1.35 -22.13 -25.18
CA ALA A 10 -1.76 -21.54 -23.91
C ALA A 10 -0.62 -21.52 -22.87
N TYR A 11 0.20 -22.57 -22.81
CA TYR A 11 1.39 -22.61 -21.94
C TYR A 11 2.47 -21.61 -22.38
N LEU A 12 2.70 -21.48 -23.70
CA LEU A 12 3.60 -20.46 -24.25
C LEU A 12 3.08 -19.03 -24.01
N PHE A 13 1.77 -18.80 -24.11
CA PHE A 13 1.16 -17.51 -23.78
C PHE A 13 1.24 -17.19 -22.29
N LEU A 14 1.05 -18.18 -21.40
CA LEU A 14 1.22 -18.01 -19.96
C LEU A 14 2.69 -17.69 -19.59
N LEU A 15 3.67 -18.31 -20.28
CA LEU A 15 5.09 -17.99 -20.11
C LEU A 15 5.48 -16.62 -20.70
N PHE A 16 4.77 -16.14 -21.72
CA PHE A 16 5.00 -14.81 -22.30
C PHE A 16 4.43 -13.67 -21.43
N PHE A 17 3.32 -13.90 -20.72
CA PHE A 17 2.73 -12.88 -19.85
C PHE A 17 3.54 -12.59 -18.57
N GLU A 18 4.43 -13.49 -18.14
CA GLU A 18 5.35 -13.22 -17.02
C GLU A 18 6.49 -12.24 -17.36
N ARG A 19 6.64 -11.82 -18.62
CA ARG A 19 7.71 -10.89 -19.05
C ARG A 19 7.24 -9.44 -19.25
N CYS A 20 6.21 -9.00 -18.53
CA CYS A 20 6.11 -7.57 -18.25
C CYS A 20 7.26 -7.22 -17.30
N SER A 21 8.37 -6.70 -17.84
CA SER A 21 9.54 -6.24 -17.08
C SER A 21 9.13 -5.21 -16.05
N ALA A 22 8.76 -5.68 -14.87
CA ALA A 22 8.42 -4.83 -13.76
C ALA A 22 9.72 -4.30 -13.16
N VAL A 23 9.85 -2.97 -13.05
CA VAL A 23 11.04 -2.33 -12.48
C VAL A 23 11.19 -2.75 -11.02
N ALA A 24 12.42 -3.08 -10.62
CA ALA A 24 12.70 -3.51 -9.25
C ALA A 24 12.32 -2.41 -8.25
N ARG A 25 11.69 -2.82 -7.15
CA ARG A 25 11.20 -1.94 -6.08
C ARG A 25 11.35 -2.60 -4.72
N PHE A 26 11.24 -1.82 -3.67
CA PHE A 26 11.31 -2.31 -2.29
C PHE A 26 9.92 -2.51 -1.70
N GLU A 27 9.78 -3.54 -0.88
CA GLU A 27 8.59 -3.79 -0.07
C GLU A 27 8.98 -4.05 1.37
N ILE A 28 8.11 -3.66 2.29
CA ILE A 28 8.24 -3.99 3.71
C ILE A 28 7.80 -5.45 3.87
N THR A 29 8.68 -6.24 4.46
CA THR A 29 8.46 -7.69 4.66
C THR A 29 8.12 -8.03 6.10
N GLN A 30 8.70 -7.30 7.06
CA GLN A 30 8.48 -7.51 8.47
C GLN A 30 8.61 -6.19 9.21
N VAL A 31 7.77 -6.03 10.23
CA VAL A 31 7.81 -4.90 11.16
C VAL A 31 7.74 -5.45 12.57
N SER A 32 8.68 -5.02 13.40
CA SER A 32 8.72 -5.31 14.83
C SER A 32 8.42 -4.03 15.62
N THR A 33 8.63 -4.09 16.93
CA THR A 33 8.51 -2.93 17.82
C THR A 33 9.62 -1.90 17.57
N ASN A 34 10.79 -2.32 17.11
CA ASN A 34 11.96 -1.44 16.99
C ASN A 34 12.76 -1.67 15.70
N SER A 35 12.22 -2.42 14.74
CA SER A 35 12.88 -2.66 13.47
C SER A 35 11.91 -2.84 12.31
N ILE A 36 12.40 -2.52 11.12
CA ILE A 36 11.72 -2.73 9.86
C ILE A 36 12.66 -3.48 8.93
N VAL A 37 12.14 -4.51 8.26
CA VAL A 37 12.86 -5.27 7.25
C VAL A 37 12.24 -5.03 5.89
N ILE A 38 13.04 -4.52 4.95
CA ILE A 38 12.64 -4.36 3.56
C ILE A 38 13.34 -5.37 2.65
N ARG A 39 12.72 -5.66 1.52
CA ARG A 39 13.26 -6.54 0.48
C ARG A 39 13.08 -5.91 -0.89
N MET A 40 14.09 -6.05 -1.74
CA MET A 40 13.93 -5.75 -3.16
C MET A 40 13.18 -6.89 -3.86
N ILE A 41 12.11 -6.54 -4.57
CA ILE A 41 11.30 -7.44 -5.36
C ILE A 41 11.41 -7.08 -6.85
N ARG A 42 11.05 -8.03 -7.74
CA ARG A 42 11.14 -7.86 -9.20
C ARG A 42 12.56 -7.49 -9.67
N ALA A 43 13.55 -8.06 -9.01
CA ALA A 43 14.97 -7.77 -9.19
C ALA A 43 15.72 -8.82 -10.02
N SER A 44 15.01 -9.70 -10.73
CA SER A 44 15.61 -10.84 -11.46
C SER A 44 16.68 -10.42 -12.47
N ASN A 45 16.57 -9.21 -13.02
CA ASN A 45 17.48 -8.69 -14.03
C ASN A 45 18.51 -7.69 -13.46
N VAL A 46 18.48 -7.44 -12.14
CA VAL A 46 19.38 -6.48 -11.48
C VAL A 46 20.69 -7.18 -11.12
N SER A 47 21.79 -6.76 -11.74
CA SER A 47 23.13 -7.32 -11.51
C SER A 47 23.82 -6.66 -10.32
N ARG A 48 23.55 -5.38 -10.08
CA ARG A 48 24.04 -4.62 -8.93
C ARG A 48 23.06 -3.51 -8.61
N PHE A 49 23.02 -3.11 -7.36
CA PHE A 49 22.40 -1.84 -6.99
C PHE A 49 23.23 -1.12 -5.94
N ASP A 50 23.14 0.21 -5.97
CA ASP A 50 23.59 1.10 -4.92
C ASP A 50 22.35 1.85 -4.41
N MET A 51 22.20 1.99 -3.09
CA MET A 51 21.05 2.68 -2.50
C MET A 51 21.43 3.52 -1.27
N THR A 52 20.72 4.63 -1.13
CA THR A 52 20.73 5.48 0.06
C THR A 52 19.34 5.42 0.68
N VAL A 53 19.29 5.09 1.96
CA VAL A 53 18.06 5.00 2.74
C VAL A 53 18.07 6.08 3.81
N ASN A 54 17.12 7.01 3.71
CA ASN A 54 16.85 8.02 4.74
C ASN A 54 15.58 7.62 5.48
N ILE A 55 15.67 7.52 6.81
CA ILE A 55 14.56 7.20 7.70
C ILE A 55 14.20 8.46 8.48
N TYR A 56 12.94 8.87 8.38
CA TYR A 56 12.39 10.05 9.05
C TYR A 56 11.41 9.60 10.12
N ASP A 57 11.61 10.09 11.34
CA ASP A 57 10.66 9.91 12.43
C ASP A 57 9.57 10.98 12.30
N LEU A 58 8.35 10.58 11.96
CA LEU A 58 7.25 11.51 11.70
C LEU A 58 6.61 12.08 12.98
N GLU A 59 6.94 11.53 14.16
CA GLU A 59 6.49 12.06 15.44
C GLU A 59 7.48 13.11 15.97
N ARG A 60 8.77 12.79 15.92
CA ARG A 60 9.85 13.68 16.35
C ARG A 60 10.23 14.72 15.31
N LEU A 61 9.83 14.51 14.05
CA LEU A 61 10.06 15.41 12.91
C LEU A 61 11.54 15.68 12.65
N ILE A 62 12.31 14.60 12.69
CA ILE A 62 13.74 14.57 12.44
C ILE A 62 14.07 13.51 11.38
N GLU A 63 15.15 13.74 10.65
CA GLU A 63 15.84 12.65 9.99
C GLU A 63 16.53 11.80 11.06
N PHE A 64 16.03 10.58 11.25
CA PHE A 64 16.50 9.66 12.27
C PHE A 64 17.82 9.00 11.88
N ARG A 65 17.95 8.59 10.60
CA ARG A 65 19.13 7.89 10.10
C ARG A 65 19.24 8.00 8.58
N GLN A 66 20.45 8.17 8.09
CA GLN A 66 20.83 7.89 6.71
C GLN A 66 21.74 6.67 6.65
N THR A 67 21.57 5.80 5.66
CA THR A 67 22.43 4.63 5.46
C THR A 67 22.65 4.39 3.98
N GLU A 68 23.90 4.18 3.58
CA GLU A 68 24.29 3.85 2.21
C GLU A 68 24.65 2.36 2.11
N LEU A 69 24.12 1.69 1.10
CA LEU A 69 24.22 0.25 0.92
C LEU A 69 24.45 -0.08 -0.56
N SER A 70 25.41 -0.96 -0.82
CA SER A 70 25.69 -1.49 -2.16
C SER A 70 25.67 -3.00 -2.12
N ALA A 71 25.03 -3.65 -3.11
CA ALA A 71 25.14 -5.09 -3.27
C ALA A 71 24.99 -5.55 -4.72
N SER A 72 25.60 -6.70 -5.02
CA SER A 72 25.61 -7.36 -6.33
C SER A 72 24.60 -8.52 -6.45
N TRP A 73 23.84 -8.82 -5.38
CA TRP A 73 22.92 -9.97 -5.39
C TRP A 73 21.49 -9.57 -5.07
N HIS A 74 20.57 -10.04 -5.91
CA HIS A 74 19.13 -9.87 -5.75
C HIS A 74 18.58 -10.81 -4.67
N GLY A 75 17.87 -10.28 -3.67
CA GLY A 75 17.25 -11.10 -2.61
C GLY A 75 17.78 -10.87 -1.20
N LYS A 76 18.68 -9.91 -0.99
CA LYS A 76 19.04 -9.47 0.36
C LYS A 76 17.84 -8.84 1.07
N LEU A 77 17.70 -9.15 2.36
CA LEU A 77 16.86 -8.43 3.29
C LEU A 77 17.69 -7.32 3.93
N PHE A 78 17.10 -6.14 4.10
CA PHE A 78 17.73 -5.02 4.78
C PHE A 78 16.95 -4.73 6.05
N SER A 79 17.58 -4.96 7.20
CA SER A 79 17.00 -4.63 8.50
C SER A 79 17.48 -3.25 8.94
N PHE A 80 16.55 -2.46 9.47
CA PHE A 80 16.83 -1.18 10.10
C PHE A 80 16.34 -1.24 11.54
N ASP A 81 17.27 -1.44 12.47
CA ASP A 81 16.99 -1.61 13.90
C ASP A 81 17.17 -0.31 14.69
N GLY A 82 16.64 -0.28 15.92
CA GLY A 82 16.75 0.83 16.87
C GLY A 82 15.67 1.90 16.69
N LEU A 83 14.56 1.56 16.04
CA LEU A 83 13.41 2.45 15.84
C LEU A 83 12.57 2.57 17.12
N THR A 84 11.88 3.70 17.27
CA THR A 84 10.93 3.94 18.35
C THR A 84 9.68 3.07 18.18
N PRO A 85 9.18 2.38 19.22
CA PRO A 85 7.92 1.63 19.16
C PRO A 85 6.69 2.51 18.95
N SER A 86 5.67 1.94 18.28
CA SER A 86 4.39 2.60 17.99
C SER A 86 4.44 3.89 17.18
N THR A 87 5.57 4.17 16.52
CA THR A 87 5.86 5.42 15.82
C THR A 87 5.76 5.23 14.31
N TRP A 88 5.24 6.26 13.63
CA TRP A 88 5.23 6.34 12.17
C TRP A 88 6.59 6.79 11.63
N PHE A 89 7.12 6.03 10.68
CA PHE A 89 8.35 6.36 9.95
C PHE A 89 8.04 6.52 8.47
N ALA A 90 8.65 7.54 7.85
CA ALA A 90 8.79 7.61 6.41
C ALA A 90 10.20 7.18 6.01
N ILE A 91 10.31 6.29 5.05
CA ILE A 91 11.56 5.76 4.53
C ILE A 91 11.67 6.18 3.08
N ARG A 92 12.72 6.94 2.75
CA ARG A 92 13.05 7.32 1.38
C ARG A 92 14.23 6.48 0.94
N ILE A 93 14.04 5.72 -0.13
CA ILE A 93 15.06 4.87 -0.73
C ILE A 93 15.38 5.47 -2.09
N GLN A 94 16.56 6.06 -2.23
CA GLN A 94 17.12 6.44 -3.52
C GLN A 94 18.02 5.31 -3.99
N TYR A 95 17.85 4.81 -5.20
CA TYR A 95 18.62 3.67 -5.66
C TYR A 95 18.93 3.71 -7.16
N ARG A 96 20.14 3.24 -7.48
CA ARG A 96 20.64 3.01 -8.83
C ARG A 96 20.67 1.52 -9.07
N LEU A 97 19.86 1.05 -10.02
CA LEU A 97 19.89 -0.32 -10.50
C LEU A 97 20.84 -0.41 -11.69
N VAL A 98 21.69 -1.43 -11.70
CA VAL A 98 22.57 -1.75 -12.81
C VAL A 98 22.11 -3.07 -13.42
N PHE A 99 21.87 -3.06 -14.72
CA PHE A 99 21.50 -4.21 -15.53
C PHE A 99 22.67 -4.54 -16.45
N GLN A 100 23.36 -5.64 -16.17
CA GLN A 100 24.46 -6.12 -16.99
C GLN A 100 24.00 -7.35 -17.77
N SER A 101 24.10 -7.28 -19.09
CA SER A 101 24.02 -8.43 -19.98
C SER A 101 25.34 -8.59 -20.74
N ASP A 102 25.56 -9.74 -21.37
CA ASP A 102 26.77 -10.03 -22.16
C ASP A 102 27.03 -9.01 -23.28
N ARG A 103 26.04 -8.19 -23.65
CA ARG A 103 26.09 -7.27 -24.80
C ARG A 103 25.68 -5.84 -24.49
N SER A 104 25.18 -5.54 -23.30
CA SER A 104 24.73 -4.19 -22.94
C SER A 104 24.85 -3.91 -21.45
N TYR A 105 25.18 -2.65 -21.17
CA TYR A 105 25.15 -2.05 -19.85
C TYR A 105 24.06 -0.98 -19.86
N SER A 106 23.14 -1.06 -18.90
CA SER A 106 22.23 0.05 -18.61
C SER A 106 22.09 0.23 -17.11
N ASP A 107 21.81 1.46 -16.71
CA ASP A 107 21.48 1.79 -15.35
C ASP A 107 20.20 2.62 -15.27
N PHE A 108 19.55 2.55 -14.12
CA PHE A 108 18.32 3.26 -13.84
C PHE A 108 18.38 3.82 -12.43
N ILE A 109 18.28 5.15 -12.31
CA ILE A 109 18.22 5.84 -11.02
C ILE A 109 16.77 6.18 -10.74
N THR A 110 16.31 5.82 -9.55
CA THR A 110 14.97 6.15 -9.10
C THR A 110 14.92 6.33 -7.59
N LYS A 111 13.73 6.67 -7.12
CA LYS A 111 13.40 6.96 -5.74
C LYS A 111 12.08 6.28 -5.41
N GLN A 112 11.99 5.73 -4.20
CA GLN A 112 10.77 5.17 -3.65
C GLN A 112 10.59 5.60 -2.20
N GLU A 113 9.36 5.93 -1.84
CA GLU A 113 8.97 6.16 -0.45
C GLU A 113 8.14 5.00 0.08
N LEU A 114 8.34 4.72 1.36
CA LEU A 114 7.54 3.79 2.16
C LEU A 114 7.15 4.51 3.44
N ILE A 115 5.94 4.32 3.92
CA ILE A 115 5.48 4.86 5.20
C ILE A 115 4.91 3.70 6.00
N VAL A 116 5.35 3.57 7.24
CA VAL A 116 5.04 2.41 8.06
C VAL A 116 5.11 2.74 9.54
N ARG A 117 4.25 2.10 10.32
CA ARG A 117 4.24 2.20 11.76
C ARG A 117 4.91 1.01 12.42
N THR A 118 5.83 1.25 13.34
CA THR A 118 6.39 0.20 14.21
C THR A 118 5.32 -0.32 15.17
N LYS A 119 5.49 -1.56 15.62
CA LYS A 119 4.51 -2.22 16.50
C LYS A 119 4.56 -1.68 17.93
N ASN A 120 3.46 -1.88 18.63
CA ASN A 120 3.41 -1.65 20.07
C ASN A 120 4.09 -2.82 20.81
N SER A 121 4.82 -2.51 21.88
CA SER A 121 5.49 -3.49 22.73
C SER A 121 4.51 -4.48 23.38
N SER A 122 3.25 -4.07 23.56
CA SER A 122 2.20 -4.90 24.15
C SER A 122 1.38 -5.72 23.14
N SER A 123 1.61 -5.58 21.83
CA SER A 123 0.80 -6.28 20.83
C SER A 123 1.38 -7.65 20.49
N HIS A 124 0.66 -8.73 20.81
CA HIS A 124 0.92 -10.10 20.30
C HIS A 124 0.51 -10.29 18.83
N THR A 125 0.52 -9.22 18.03
CA THR A 125 0.12 -9.24 16.63
C THR A 125 1.14 -10.03 15.79
N ASP A 126 0.65 -10.75 14.78
CA ASP A 126 1.48 -11.52 13.85
C ASP A 126 2.63 -10.64 13.34
N GLN A 127 3.88 -11.12 13.47
CA GLN A 127 5.09 -10.41 13.00
C GLN A 127 4.98 -9.95 11.54
N ARG A 128 4.18 -10.64 10.71
CA ARG A 128 3.95 -10.30 9.30
C ARG A 128 2.93 -9.20 9.06
N SER A 129 2.11 -8.82 10.05
CA SER A 129 1.16 -7.70 9.87
C SER A 129 1.94 -6.39 9.77
N VAL A 130 1.78 -5.69 8.64
CA VAL A 130 2.43 -4.40 8.37
C VAL A 130 1.36 -3.31 8.38
N GLU A 131 1.53 -2.29 9.22
CA GLU A 131 0.69 -1.09 9.22
C GLU A 131 1.34 -0.03 8.33
N ASP A 132 1.04 -0.06 7.04
CA ASP A 132 1.57 0.86 6.00
C ASP A 132 0.48 1.70 5.31
N GLN A 133 -0.80 1.49 5.67
CA GLN A 133 -1.92 2.27 5.18
C GLN A 133 -2.12 3.52 6.04
N ILE A 134 -1.79 4.67 5.46
CA ILE A 134 -1.91 5.98 6.13
C ILE A 134 -3.26 6.65 5.94
N ILE A 135 -4.15 6.04 5.14
CA ILE A 135 -5.53 6.45 4.95
C ILE A 135 -6.46 5.28 5.25
N ARG A 136 -7.68 5.60 5.65
CA ARG A 136 -8.76 4.64 5.85
C ARG A 136 -9.95 5.07 5.01
N LEU A 137 -10.62 4.10 4.42
CA LEU A 137 -11.94 4.31 3.84
C LEU A 137 -12.93 4.16 4.99
N ASP A 138 -13.79 5.16 5.19
CA ASP A 138 -14.76 5.15 6.29
C ASP A 138 -16.18 4.82 5.78
N ALA A 139 -16.53 5.29 4.59
CA ALA A 139 -17.83 5.06 3.96
C ALA A 139 -17.74 5.18 2.45
N ILE A 140 -18.54 4.40 1.73
CA ILE A 140 -18.64 4.46 0.27
C ILE A 140 -20.09 4.33 -0.14
N GLU A 141 -20.55 5.28 -0.93
CA GLU A 141 -21.89 5.30 -1.52
C GLU A 141 -21.74 5.39 -3.04
N SER A 142 -22.48 4.56 -3.76
CA SER A 142 -22.42 4.50 -5.21
C SER A 142 -23.82 4.60 -5.80
N SER A 143 -23.98 5.46 -6.81
CA SER A 143 -25.18 5.54 -7.63
C SER A 143 -24.80 5.71 -9.11
N ASP A 144 -25.81 5.77 -9.98
CA ASP A 144 -25.63 5.98 -11.41
C ASP A 144 -24.95 7.31 -11.78
N GLN A 145 -24.90 8.28 -10.86
CA GLN A 145 -24.45 9.64 -11.12
C GLN A 145 -23.16 10.01 -10.41
N HIS A 146 -22.85 9.33 -9.31
CA HIS A 146 -21.69 9.63 -8.48
C HIS A 146 -21.26 8.42 -7.67
N ILE A 147 -19.98 8.41 -7.35
CA ILE A 147 -19.41 7.57 -6.31
C ILE A 147 -18.87 8.53 -5.26
N ASP A 148 -19.35 8.43 -4.03
CA ASP A 148 -18.92 9.23 -2.90
C ASP A 148 -18.14 8.35 -1.92
N VAL A 149 -16.97 8.83 -1.51
CA VAL A 149 -16.07 8.11 -0.60
C VAL A 149 -15.66 9.03 0.54
N THR A 150 -15.81 8.53 1.76
CA THR A 150 -15.29 9.20 2.96
C THR A 150 -13.93 8.61 3.31
N VAL A 151 -12.93 9.46 3.43
CA VAL A 151 -11.53 9.07 3.71
C VAL A 151 -11.03 9.78 4.96
N SER A 152 -10.41 9.04 5.88
CA SER A 152 -9.71 9.59 7.03
C SER A 152 -8.22 9.25 7.01
N SER A 153 -7.43 9.96 7.82
CA SER A 153 -6.00 9.70 8.00
C SER A 153 -5.76 8.77 9.20
N ALA A 154 -4.80 7.86 9.07
CA ALA A 154 -4.32 7.06 10.19
C ALA A 154 -3.26 7.81 11.04
N LEU A 155 -2.72 8.93 10.52
CA LEU A 155 -1.81 9.79 11.28
C LEU A 155 -2.62 10.71 12.20
N ALA A 156 -2.13 10.89 13.42
CA ALA A 156 -2.73 11.85 14.34
C ALA A 156 -2.64 13.28 13.78
N ALA A 157 -3.68 14.08 14.02
CA ALA A 157 -3.71 15.47 13.58
C ALA A 157 -2.51 16.25 14.15
N ASN A 158 -1.75 16.89 13.27
CA ASN A 158 -0.53 17.61 13.63
C ASN A 158 -0.33 18.80 12.67
N VAL A 159 -0.08 20.00 13.20
CA VAL A 159 0.15 21.20 12.38
C VAL A 159 1.38 21.11 11.48
N ARG A 160 2.33 20.22 11.79
CA ARG A 160 3.57 20.00 11.03
C ARG A 160 3.52 18.74 10.16
N VAL A 161 2.49 17.90 10.28
CA VAL A 161 2.31 16.69 9.47
C VAL A 161 0.89 16.67 8.92
N SER A 162 0.77 16.72 7.60
CA SER A 162 -0.53 16.68 6.93
C SER A 162 -0.61 15.55 5.92
N THR A 163 -1.75 14.88 5.88
CA THR A 163 -2.06 13.89 4.86
C THR A 163 -2.81 14.58 3.72
N LEU A 164 -2.36 14.36 2.49
CA LEU A 164 -3.08 14.74 1.28
C LEU A 164 -3.45 13.50 0.49
N ILE A 165 -4.60 13.54 -0.17
CA ILE A 165 -5.05 12.48 -1.06
C ILE A 165 -5.25 13.02 -2.47
N VAL A 166 -4.85 12.21 -3.45
CA VAL A 166 -5.15 12.43 -4.85
C VAL A 166 -6.06 11.27 -5.30
N PRO A 167 -7.37 11.51 -5.46
CA PRO A 167 -8.31 10.49 -5.90
C PRO A 167 -8.35 10.37 -7.43
N GLU A 168 -8.48 9.15 -7.93
CA GLU A 168 -8.63 8.84 -9.35
C GLU A 168 -9.59 7.67 -9.53
N LEU A 169 -10.55 7.81 -10.42
CA LEU A 169 -11.44 6.73 -10.86
C LEU A 169 -11.18 6.44 -12.33
N GLN A 170 -10.77 5.21 -12.63
CA GLN A 170 -10.48 4.73 -13.97
C GLN A 170 -11.76 4.17 -14.61
N CYS A 171 -12.05 4.63 -15.82
CA CYS A 171 -13.20 4.23 -16.61
C CYS A 171 -12.78 3.87 -18.04
N GLU A 172 -13.64 3.19 -18.79
CA GLU A 172 -13.33 2.68 -20.14
C GLU A 172 -12.84 3.77 -21.11
N HIS A 173 -13.39 4.98 -21.01
CA HIS A 173 -13.09 6.10 -21.92
C HIS A 173 -12.39 7.29 -21.23
N GLY A 174 -11.72 7.05 -20.10
CA GLY A 174 -10.97 8.10 -19.41
C GLY A 174 -10.88 7.90 -17.91
N SER A 175 -10.73 9.01 -17.19
CA SER A 175 -10.68 8.98 -15.73
C SER A 175 -11.38 10.19 -15.13
N VAL A 176 -12.04 9.97 -13.99
CA VAL A 176 -12.58 11.05 -13.15
C VAL A 176 -11.58 11.34 -12.06
N LYS A 177 -11.07 12.57 -12.03
CA LYS A 177 -10.03 13.03 -11.08
C LYS A 177 -10.55 14.22 -10.29
N PRO A 178 -11.19 14.01 -9.12
CA PRO A 178 -11.49 15.09 -8.21
C PRO A 178 -10.20 15.80 -7.78
N ASN A 179 -10.34 17.04 -7.29
CA ASN A 179 -9.19 17.79 -6.79
C ASN A 179 -8.50 17.05 -5.64
N ALA A 180 -7.18 17.25 -5.52
CA ALA A 180 -6.44 16.79 -4.36
C ALA A 180 -6.98 17.48 -3.09
N GLN A 181 -7.10 16.73 -2.00
CA GLN A 181 -7.65 17.23 -0.74
C GLN A 181 -6.69 16.97 0.41
N LYS A 182 -6.64 17.89 1.38
CA LYS A 182 -5.97 17.70 2.65
C LYS A 182 -6.94 17.02 3.63
N VAL A 183 -6.45 16.02 4.36
CA VAL A 183 -7.25 15.19 5.28
C VAL A 183 -7.01 15.68 6.71
N ASP A 184 -7.67 16.78 7.09
CA ASP A 184 -7.64 17.32 8.46
C ASP A 184 -8.69 16.69 9.39
N GLY A 185 -9.51 15.80 8.82
CA GLY A 185 -10.56 14.98 9.42
C GLY A 185 -11.11 14.06 8.33
N PRO A 186 -12.23 13.35 8.55
CA PRO A 186 -12.91 12.64 7.47
C PRO A 186 -13.26 13.60 6.33
N VAL A 187 -12.80 13.31 5.12
CA VAL A 187 -13.08 14.11 3.93
C VAL A 187 -13.96 13.34 2.96
N HIS A 188 -14.92 14.04 2.36
CA HIS A 188 -15.81 13.48 1.36
C HIS A 188 -15.27 13.75 -0.05
N VAL A 189 -14.96 12.68 -0.77
CA VAL A 189 -14.50 12.69 -2.15
C VAL A 189 -15.66 12.28 -3.04
N LYS A 190 -16.06 13.18 -3.94
CA LYS A 190 -17.13 12.93 -4.92
C LYS A 190 -16.55 12.72 -6.31
N PHE A 191 -16.74 11.53 -6.85
CA PHE A 191 -16.47 11.21 -8.26
C PHE A 191 -17.74 11.48 -9.07
N ASP A 192 -17.80 12.63 -9.73
CA ASP A 192 -18.92 13.01 -10.58
C ASP A 192 -18.86 12.29 -11.94
N LEU A 193 -19.77 11.33 -12.12
CA LEU A 193 -19.84 10.52 -13.34
C LEU A 193 -20.55 11.25 -14.49
N LYS A 194 -21.26 12.36 -14.23
CA LYS A 194 -21.94 13.15 -15.27
C LYS A 194 -20.97 13.77 -16.28
N LYS A 195 -19.72 13.97 -15.87
CA LYS A 195 -18.65 14.49 -16.72
C LYS A 195 -18.17 13.48 -17.76
N LEU A 196 -18.60 12.23 -17.65
CA LEU A 196 -18.34 11.21 -18.65
C LEU A 196 -19.40 11.38 -19.75
N GLU A 197 -18.94 11.67 -20.97
CA GLU A 197 -19.80 11.95 -22.14
C GLU A 197 -20.70 10.76 -22.53
N GLN A 198 -20.46 9.58 -21.94
CA GLN A 198 -21.26 8.36 -22.08
C GLN A 198 -21.44 7.70 -20.71
N LYS A 199 -22.40 6.76 -20.61
CA LYS A 199 -22.48 5.79 -19.49
C LYS A 199 -21.25 4.86 -19.54
N SER A 200 -20.07 5.39 -19.26
CA SER A 200 -18.82 4.65 -19.24
C SER A 200 -18.77 3.79 -17.99
N ARG A 201 -18.35 2.53 -18.14
CA ARG A 201 -18.13 1.68 -16.97
C ARG A 201 -16.82 2.08 -16.31
N CYS A 202 -16.88 2.32 -15.01
CA CYS A 202 -15.71 2.57 -14.19
C CYS A 202 -15.30 1.27 -13.49
N SER A 203 -14.02 0.92 -13.60
CA SER A 203 -13.50 -0.38 -13.17
C SER A 203 -12.74 -0.30 -11.86
N LYS A 204 -12.00 0.79 -11.64
CA LYS A 204 -11.03 0.85 -10.56
C LYS A 204 -10.91 2.25 -9.98
N MET A 205 -11.09 2.35 -8.68
CA MET A 205 -10.86 3.56 -7.90
C MET A 205 -9.50 3.44 -7.21
N CYS A 206 -8.72 4.51 -7.27
CA CYS A 206 -7.44 4.64 -6.59
C CYS A 206 -7.41 5.92 -5.77
N ILE A 207 -6.92 5.82 -4.54
CA ILE A 207 -6.66 6.96 -3.67
C ILE A 207 -5.17 6.93 -3.34
N TYR A 208 -4.44 7.92 -3.85
CA TYR A 208 -3.00 8.05 -3.65
C TYR A 208 -2.73 8.98 -2.47
N PRO A 209 -2.26 8.47 -1.32
CA PRO A 209 -2.01 9.30 -0.17
C PRO A 209 -0.55 9.81 -0.16
N PHE A 210 -0.39 11.03 0.35
CA PHE A 210 0.90 11.69 0.54
C PHE A 210 0.94 12.26 1.95
N VAL A 211 2.11 12.19 2.59
CA VAL A 211 2.38 12.86 3.87
C VAL A 211 3.33 14.01 3.60
N ARG A 212 2.90 15.23 3.96
CA ARG A 212 3.77 16.40 4.03
C ARG A 212 4.17 16.62 5.47
N ALA A 213 5.47 16.62 5.74
CA ALA A 213 6.02 16.81 7.07
C ALA A 213 7.08 17.92 7.07
N LYS A 214 7.03 18.82 8.05
CA LYS A 214 8.09 19.82 8.27
C LYS A 214 9.17 19.23 9.17
N ILE A 215 10.25 18.74 8.55
CA ILE A 215 11.39 18.10 9.20
C ILE A 215 12.47 19.16 9.51
N SER A 216 13.12 19.05 10.67
CA SER A 216 14.36 19.77 11.05
C SER A 216 14.54 21.19 10.46
N GLY A 217 13.90 22.21 11.06
CA GLY A 217 14.19 23.62 10.71
C GLY A 217 13.44 24.19 9.50
N ASN A 218 12.21 23.74 9.26
CA ASN A 218 11.28 24.18 8.19
C ASN A 218 11.48 23.57 6.80
N VAL A 219 12.28 22.52 6.66
CA VAL A 219 12.32 21.76 5.39
C VAL A 219 11.02 20.97 5.27
N GLU A 220 10.19 21.31 4.28
CA GLU A 220 8.96 20.57 3.99
C GLU A 220 9.29 19.39 3.10
N GLU A 221 9.12 18.19 3.64
CA GLU A 221 9.30 16.94 2.93
C GLU A 221 7.94 16.35 2.56
N THR A 222 7.85 15.76 1.37
CA THR A 222 6.68 15.00 0.94
C THR A 222 7.06 13.54 0.73
N PHE A 223 6.24 12.65 1.29
CA PHE A 223 6.40 11.20 1.19
C PHE A 223 5.14 10.60 0.58
N ARG A 224 5.31 9.76 -0.43
CA ARG A 224 4.20 8.98 -0.98
C ARG A 224 3.91 7.79 -0.07
N GLY A 225 2.67 7.66 0.37
CA GLY A 225 2.18 6.48 1.07
C GLY A 225 1.71 5.41 0.11
N ARG A 226 1.37 4.24 0.66
CA ARG A 226 0.78 3.15 -0.11
C ARG A 226 -0.61 3.55 -0.59
N GLU A 227 -0.83 3.50 -1.90
CA GLU A 227 -2.17 3.74 -2.45
C GLU A 227 -3.17 2.64 -2.07
N TRP A 228 -4.43 3.04 -1.90
CA TRP A 228 -5.55 2.11 -1.92
C TRP A 228 -6.10 2.10 -3.34
N CYS A 229 -6.21 0.92 -3.95
CA CYS A 229 -6.71 0.76 -5.32
C CYS A 229 -7.56 -0.50 -5.44
N GLY A 230 -8.81 -0.36 -5.89
CA GLY A 230 -9.73 -1.48 -6.03
C GLY A 230 -11.04 -1.10 -6.72
N THR A 231 -11.90 -2.08 -6.94
CA THR A 231 -13.28 -1.85 -7.40
C THR A 231 -14.14 -1.26 -6.28
N VAL A 232 -15.29 -0.66 -6.62
CA VAL A 232 -16.25 -0.18 -5.62
C VAL A 232 -16.71 -1.31 -4.69
N ALA A 233 -16.90 -2.51 -5.23
CA ALA A 233 -17.31 -3.68 -4.46
C ALA A 233 -16.21 -4.14 -3.47
N GLU A 234 -14.94 -4.16 -3.91
CA GLU A 234 -13.80 -4.46 -3.03
C GLU A 234 -13.69 -3.43 -1.89
N ALA A 235 -13.95 -2.17 -2.22
CA ALA A 235 -13.95 -1.07 -1.28
C ALA A 235 -15.04 -1.22 -0.21
N GLN A 236 -16.27 -1.55 -0.62
CA GLN A 236 -17.37 -1.85 0.29
C GLN A 236 -17.08 -3.06 1.18
N ASN A 237 -16.52 -4.13 0.61
CA ASN A 237 -16.13 -5.32 1.37
C ASN A 237 -15.05 -5.02 2.41
N ALA A 238 -14.11 -4.13 2.09
CA ALA A 238 -13.09 -3.68 3.04
C ALA A 238 -13.72 -2.96 4.24
N LEU A 239 -14.80 -2.20 4.06
CA LEU A 239 -15.51 -1.55 5.17
C LEU A 239 -16.20 -2.55 6.11
N VAL A 240 -16.77 -3.63 5.55
CA VAL A 240 -17.50 -4.65 6.32
C VAL A 240 -16.56 -5.55 7.13
N SER A 241 -15.37 -5.86 6.60
CA SER A 241 -14.40 -6.71 7.31
C SER A 241 -13.79 -6.05 8.55
N PHE A 242 -13.83 -4.72 8.66
CA PHE A 242 -13.43 -4.01 9.88
C PHE A 242 -14.51 -4.01 10.98
N SER A 243 -15.77 -4.30 10.65
CA SER A 243 -16.88 -4.31 11.62
C SER A 243 -17.24 -5.70 12.16
N SER A 244 -16.78 -6.78 11.52
CA SER A 244 -17.18 -8.15 11.82
C SER A 244 -16.25 -8.90 12.80
N ASN A 245 -15.95 -8.30 13.96
CA ASN A 245 -15.34 -9.03 15.08
C ASN A 245 -16.27 -9.30 16.27
N THR A 246 -17.55 -8.92 16.18
CA THR A 246 -18.51 -9.08 17.30
C THR A 246 -19.71 -9.97 17.00
N SER A 247 -19.95 -10.42 15.76
CA SER A 247 -21.11 -11.26 15.44
C SER A 247 -20.83 -12.77 15.34
N ALA A 248 -19.58 -13.18 15.05
CA ALA A 248 -19.26 -14.60 14.88
C ALA A 248 -19.32 -15.40 16.20
N LEU A 249 -18.94 -14.77 17.33
CA LEU A 249 -19.01 -15.42 18.65
C LEU A 249 -20.46 -15.60 19.12
N VAL A 250 -21.34 -14.63 18.85
CA VAL A 250 -22.76 -14.70 19.26
C VAL A 250 -23.50 -15.79 18.49
N VAL A 251 -23.23 -15.93 17.18
CA VAL A 251 -23.86 -16.98 16.35
C VAL A 251 -23.37 -18.38 16.75
N CYS A 252 -22.10 -18.54 17.13
CA CYS A 252 -21.58 -19.81 17.66
C CYS A 252 -22.13 -20.15 19.05
N PHE A 253 -22.29 -19.17 19.94
CA PHE A 253 -22.88 -19.43 21.27
C PHE A 253 -24.35 -19.81 21.17
N VAL A 254 -25.13 -19.16 20.30
CA VAL A 254 -26.55 -19.50 20.14
C VAL A 254 -26.74 -20.88 19.51
N THR A 255 -25.91 -21.27 18.53
CA THR A 255 -26.00 -22.62 17.93
C THR A 255 -25.57 -23.73 18.88
N VAL A 256 -24.54 -23.49 19.71
CA VAL A 256 -24.10 -24.45 20.73
C VAL A 256 -25.13 -24.61 21.85
N VAL A 257 -25.73 -23.51 22.33
CA VAL A 257 -26.77 -23.58 23.38
C VAL A 257 -28.03 -24.26 22.86
N ILE A 258 -28.47 -23.97 21.63
CA ILE A 258 -29.61 -24.66 21.02
C ILE A 258 -29.33 -26.16 20.88
N SER A 259 -28.13 -26.54 20.45
CA SER A 259 -27.74 -27.95 20.30
C SER A 259 -27.66 -28.69 21.65
N LEU A 260 -27.19 -28.02 22.71
CA LEU A 260 -27.17 -28.55 24.07
C LEU A 260 -28.57 -28.73 24.66
N VAL A 261 -29.49 -27.80 24.43
CA VAL A 261 -30.88 -27.90 24.91
C VAL A 261 -31.64 -29.02 24.17
N LEU A 262 -31.43 -29.17 22.87
CA LEU A 262 -32.04 -30.23 22.05
C LEU A 262 -31.48 -31.63 22.31
N SER A 263 -30.32 -31.76 22.98
CA SER A 263 -29.73 -33.06 23.35
C SER A 263 -30.10 -33.50 24.77
N THR A 264 -30.80 -32.67 25.53
CA THR A 264 -31.28 -32.94 26.90
C THR A 264 -32.81 -33.13 27.00
N LEU A 265 -33.52 -33.05 25.87
CA LEU A 265 -34.94 -33.39 25.70
C LEU A 265 -35.06 -34.73 24.97
#